data_AF-A0A7X3RUK4-F1
#
_entry.id   AF-A0A7X3RUK4-F1
#
_cell.length_a   1.000
_cell.length_b   1.000
_cell.length_c   1.000
_cell.angle_alpha   90.00
_cell.angle_beta   90.00
_cell.angle_gamma   90.00
#
_symmetry.space_group_name_H-M   'P 1'
#
loop_
_entity.id
_entity.type
_entity.pdbx_description
1 polymer ?
#
loop_
_entity_poly.entity_id
_entity_poly.type
_entity_poly.pdbx_seq_one_letter_code
_entity_poly.pdbx_strand_id
1 'polypeptide(L)'
;MFALLTAYLRETDGRRKKRVAKTIHKNLSRLAAFILRTAFVAPKFEPSHFEAKFSNFAKKIMQDKEIPNEEFAEFLLDCDRDYYNILDDSKFKEGIYETQMTGEKRIKRFLFGVNSDQQGNSQIFNDSEFTVEHILPKSDKHWGNWKEFKGEDPKEWVNRIGNLTLLGRTDNKPGIKFNGSFEKKKEIYAESALAITRQLAKHDDWTPESIKKRQRYLAKRAVEVWRFDQ
;
A
#
# COMPACT_ATOMS: atom_id res chain seq x y z
N MET A 1 14.59 -12.83 -7.60
CA MET A 1 15.59 -11.74 -7.46
C MET A 1 17.00 -12.21 -7.78
N PHE A 2 17.55 -13.22 -7.08
CA PHE A 2 18.92 -13.71 -7.34
C PHE A 2 19.18 -14.08 -8.81
N ALA A 3 18.28 -14.83 -9.46
CA ALA A 3 18.45 -15.20 -10.87
C ALA A 3 18.63 -13.98 -11.80
N LEU A 4 17.86 -12.91 -11.58
CA LEU A 4 17.97 -11.65 -12.35
C LEU A 4 19.33 -10.98 -12.12
N LEU A 5 19.78 -10.88 -10.86
CA LEU A 5 21.06 -10.28 -10.51
C LEU A 5 22.25 -11.08 -11.06
N THR A 6 22.19 -12.41 -10.98
CA THR A 6 23.24 -13.27 -11.54
C THR A 6 23.35 -13.12 -13.05
N ALA A 7 22.23 -13.03 -13.76
CA ALA A 7 22.24 -12.79 -15.20
C ALA A 7 22.78 -11.37 -15.54
N TYR A 8 22.51 -10.34 -14.74
CA TYR A 8 23.17 -9.03 -14.89
C TYR A 8 24.69 -9.09 -14.71
N LEU A 9 25.17 -9.81 -13.68
CA LEU A 9 26.59 -9.91 -13.39
C LEU A 9 27.37 -10.65 -14.48
N ARG A 10 26.73 -11.59 -15.17
CA ARG A 10 27.31 -12.36 -16.29
C ARG A 10 27.44 -11.56 -17.59
N GLU A 11 26.67 -10.48 -17.75
CA GLU A 11 26.75 -9.64 -18.95
C GLU A 11 28.00 -8.75 -18.92
N THR A 12 28.88 -8.98 -19.89
CA THR A 12 30.18 -8.30 -20.03
C THR A 12 30.16 -7.22 -21.10
N ASP A 13 29.23 -7.28 -22.07
CA ASP A 13 29.06 -6.22 -23.07
C ASP A 13 28.40 -4.99 -22.44
N GLY A 14 29.12 -3.87 -22.43
CA GLY A 14 28.67 -2.64 -21.76
C GLY A 14 27.37 -2.05 -22.32
N ARG A 15 27.05 -2.26 -23.61
CA ARG A 15 25.80 -1.77 -24.22
C ARG A 15 24.63 -2.67 -23.82
N ARG A 16 24.81 -4.00 -23.88
CA ARG A 16 23.81 -4.99 -23.45
C ARG A 16 23.56 -4.90 -21.95
N LYS A 17 24.60 -4.70 -21.15
CA LYS A 17 24.50 -4.57 -19.69
C LYS A 17 23.54 -3.47 -19.23
N LYS A 18 23.57 -2.31 -19.90
CA LYS A 18 22.61 -1.21 -19.64
C LYS A 18 21.17 -1.62 -19.97
N ARG A 19 20.97 -2.32 -21.09
CA ARG A 19 19.64 -2.82 -21.48
C ARG A 19 19.12 -3.85 -20.47
N VAL A 20 19.97 -4.80 -20.08
CA VAL A 20 19.67 -5.81 -19.05
C VAL A 20 19.31 -5.17 -17.72
N ALA A 21 20.06 -4.16 -17.27
CA ALA A 21 19.73 -3.41 -16.05
C ALA A 21 18.32 -2.80 -16.12
N LYS A 22 17.96 -2.19 -17.26
CA LYS A 22 16.63 -1.60 -17.47
C LYS A 22 15.53 -2.66 -17.40
N THR A 23 15.73 -3.81 -18.05
CA THR A 23 14.74 -4.91 -17.99
C THR A 23 14.61 -5.48 -16.58
N ILE A 24 15.71 -5.65 -15.85
CA ILE A 24 15.67 -6.12 -14.46
C ILE A 24 14.93 -5.13 -13.57
N HIS A 25 15.20 -3.83 -13.72
CA HIS A 25 14.47 -2.81 -12.98
C HIS A 25 12.96 -2.85 -13.29
N LYS A 26 12.58 -3.01 -14.56
CA LYS A 26 11.17 -3.20 -14.98
C LYS A 26 10.56 -4.42 -14.29
N ASN A 27 11.24 -5.56 -14.31
CA ASN A 27 10.76 -6.80 -13.70
C ASN A 27 10.68 -6.72 -12.16
N LEU A 28 11.64 -6.09 -11.51
CA LEU A 28 11.57 -5.88 -10.06
C LEU A 28 10.40 -4.97 -9.68
N SER A 29 10.09 -3.97 -10.52
CA SER A 29 8.92 -3.11 -10.33
C SER A 29 7.61 -3.88 -10.50
N ARG A 30 7.50 -4.72 -11.55
CA ARG A 30 6.37 -5.64 -11.76
C ARG A 30 6.17 -6.61 -10.58
N LEU A 31 7.26 -7.22 -10.11
CA LEU A 31 7.22 -8.13 -8.97
C LEU A 31 6.80 -7.41 -7.68
N ALA A 32 7.30 -6.20 -7.45
CA ALA A 32 6.91 -5.39 -6.31
C ALA A 32 5.42 -5.01 -6.38
N ALA A 33 4.91 -4.64 -7.57
CA ALA A 33 3.48 -4.38 -7.77
C ALA A 33 2.66 -5.63 -7.45
N PHE A 34 2.99 -6.80 -8.01
CA PHE A 34 2.31 -8.06 -7.71
C PHE A 34 2.26 -8.35 -6.20
N ILE A 35 3.41 -8.36 -5.53
CA ILE A 35 3.49 -8.69 -4.10
C ILE A 35 2.70 -7.68 -3.26
N LEU A 36 2.88 -6.38 -3.50
CA LEU A 36 2.25 -5.34 -2.68
C LEU A 36 0.75 -5.26 -2.92
N ARG A 37 0.29 -5.31 -4.18
CA ARG A 37 -1.14 -5.32 -4.50
C ARG A 37 -1.83 -6.52 -3.85
N THR A 38 -1.27 -7.72 -3.97
CA THR A 38 -1.83 -8.91 -3.30
C THR A 38 -1.82 -8.76 -1.79
N ALA A 39 -0.71 -8.29 -1.20
CA ALA A 39 -0.62 -8.09 0.25
C ALA A 39 -1.60 -7.04 0.79
N PHE A 40 -2.05 -6.08 -0.02
CA PHE A 40 -3.00 -5.05 0.41
C PHE A 40 -4.47 -5.43 0.25
N VAL A 41 -4.80 -6.36 -0.64
CA VAL A 41 -6.18 -6.83 -0.83
C VAL A 41 -6.44 -8.16 -0.12
N ALA A 42 -5.50 -9.10 -0.17
CA ALA A 42 -5.70 -10.41 0.44
C ALA A 42 -5.83 -10.28 1.97
N PRO A 43 -6.81 -10.96 2.61
CA PRO A 43 -6.89 -11.05 4.06
C PRO A 43 -5.62 -11.68 4.66
N LYS A 44 -5.09 -12.70 3.96
CA LYS A 44 -3.83 -13.38 4.26
C LYS A 44 -3.07 -13.61 2.96
N PHE A 45 -1.88 -13.04 2.85
CA PHE A 45 -0.96 -13.36 1.77
C PHE A 45 -0.23 -14.65 2.09
N GLU A 46 -0.35 -15.66 1.23
CA GLU A 46 0.26 -16.98 1.41
C GLU A 46 1.28 -17.23 0.29
N PRO A 47 2.56 -16.88 0.49
CA PRO A 47 3.59 -16.98 -0.54
C PRO A 47 3.83 -18.41 -1.04
N SER A 48 3.55 -19.40 -0.19
CA SER A 48 3.74 -20.84 -0.45
C SER A 48 3.07 -21.29 -1.76
N HIS A 49 1.92 -20.72 -2.08
CA HIS A 49 1.21 -20.97 -3.33
C HIS A 49 2.04 -20.70 -4.59
N PHE A 50 2.94 -19.72 -4.51
CA PHE A 50 3.72 -19.25 -5.65
C PHE A 50 5.12 -19.88 -5.68
N GLU A 51 5.58 -20.51 -4.60
CA GLU A 51 6.96 -20.97 -4.46
C GLU A 51 7.41 -21.90 -5.60
N ALA A 52 6.59 -22.89 -5.94
CA ALA A 52 6.90 -23.82 -7.02
C ALA A 52 6.96 -23.12 -8.39
N LYS A 53 5.96 -22.29 -8.72
CA LYS A 53 5.90 -21.51 -9.97
C LYS A 53 7.13 -20.59 -10.09
N PHE A 54 7.46 -19.83 -9.05
CA PHE A 54 8.60 -18.91 -9.02
C PHE A 54 9.95 -19.64 -9.05
N SER A 55 10.08 -20.77 -8.36
CA SER A 55 11.30 -21.59 -8.36
C SER A 55 11.59 -22.13 -9.77
N ASN A 56 10.56 -22.66 -10.44
CA ASN A 56 10.69 -23.15 -11.80
C ASN A 56 11.03 -22.03 -12.79
N PHE A 57 10.37 -20.88 -12.69
CA PHE A 57 10.69 -19.71 -13.53
C PHE A 57 12.12 -19.21 -13.29
N ALA A 58 12.58 -19.18 -12.03
CA ALA A 58 13.96 -18.80 -11.70
C ALA A 58 15.00 -19.77 -12.28
N LYS A 59 14.73 -21.09 -12.27
CA LYS A 59 15.59 -22.09 -12.93
C LYS A 59 15.68 -21.86 -14.43
N LYS A 60 14.56 -21.55 -15.08
CA LYS A 60 14.50 -21.22 -16.51
C LYS A 60 15.41 -20.03 -16.85
N ILE A 61 15.30 -18.91 -16.12
CA ILE A 61 16.17 -17.73 -16.29
C ILE A 61 17.66 -18.12 -16.21
N MET A 62 18.02 -19.00 -15.27
CA MET A 62 19.40 -19.41 -15.06
C MET A 62 19.95 -20.30 -16.19
N GLN A 63 19.08 -21.03 -16.89
CA GLN A 63 19.42 -21.91 -18.01
C GLN A 63 19.51 -21.14 -19.32
N ASP A 64 18.51 -20.32 -19.62
CA ASP A 64 18.36 -19.64 -20.91
C ASP A 64 19.39 -18.51 -21.11
N LYS A 65 19.99 -18.01 -20.03
CA LYS A 65 20.96 -16.88 -19.99
C LYS A 65 20.41 -15.56 -20.56
N GLU A 66 19.14 -15.51 -20.95
CA GLU A 66 18.43 -14.30 -21.31
C GLU A 66 17.56 -13.80 -20.15
N ILE A 67 17.39 -12.48 -20.07
CA ILE A 67 16.52 -11.88 -19.08
C ILE A 67 15.12 -11.78 -19.69
N PRO A 68 14.12 -12.48 -19.11
CA PRO A 68 12.76 -12.40 -19.63
C PRO A 68 12.23 -10.97 -19.44
N ASN A 69 11.43 -10.49 -20.38
CA ASN A 69 10.73 -9.22 -20.25
C ASN A 69 9.22 -9.45 -20.24
N GLU A 70 8.61 -9.58 -21.42
CA GLU A 70 7.18 -9.83 -21.59
C GLU A 70 6.77 -11.16 -20.95
N GLU A 71 7.58 -12.21 -21.14
CA GLU A 71 7.35 -13.51 -20.50
C GLU A 71 7.25 -13.41 -18.97
N PHE A 72 8.02 -12.52 -18.33
CA PHE A 72 7.92 -12.35 -16.88
C PHE A 72 6.63 -11.64 -16.46
N ALA A 73 6.13 -10.72 -17.28
CA ALA A 73 4.82 -10.11 -17.03
C ALA A 73 3.69 -11.12 -17.20
N GLU A 74 3.72 -11.93 -18.26
CA GLU A 74 2.76 -13.01 -18.50
C GLU A 74 2.78 -14.04 -17.37
N PHE A 75 3.97 -14.42 -16.89
CA PHE A 75 4.11 -15.29 -15.73
C PHE A 75 3.43 -14.74 -14.47
N LEU A 76 3.58 -13.44 -14.20
CA LEU A 76 2.92 -12.81 -13.05
C LEU A 76 1.40 -12.72 -13.23
N LEU A 77 0.93 -12.45 -14.46
CA LEU A 77 -0.50 -12.46 -14.79
C LEU A 77 -1.11 -13.86 -14.62
N ASP A 78 -0.40 -14.92 -15.03
CA ASP A 78 -0.81 -16.31 -14.77
C ASP A 78 -0.86 -16.62 -13.27
N CYS A 79 0.12 -16.15 -12.51
CA CYS A 79 0.12 -16.31 -11.06
C CYS A 79 -1.06 -15.60 -10.40
N ASP A 80 -1.49 -14.44 -10.91
CA ASP A 80 -2.56 -13.64 -10.31
C ASP A 80 -3.98 -14.07 -10.72
N ARG A 81 -4.12 -14.66 -11.93
CA ARG A 81 -5.40 -15.04 -12.55
C ARG A 81 -6.28 -15.90 -11.65
N ASP A 82 -5.68 -16.87 -10.98
CA ASP A 82 -6.41 -17.85 -10.15
C ASP A 82 -6.68 -17.36 -8.71
N TYR A 83 -6.30 -16.10 -8.40
CA TYR A 83 -6.41 -15.53 -7.05
C TYR A 83 -7.35 -14.33 -7.05
N TYR A 84 -6.80 -13.12 -6.90
CA TYR A 84 -7.58 -11.90 -6.72
C TYR A 84 -7.64 -11.06 -8.00
N ASN A 85 -6.90 -11.46 -9.05
CA ASN A 85 -6.78 -10.70 -10.29
C ASN A 85 -6.40 -9.22 -10.04
N ILE A 86 -5.53 -8.96 -9.06
CA ILE A 86 -5.18 -7.60 -8.60
C ILE A 86 -4.19 -6.89 -9.52
N LEU A 87 -3.64 -7.56 -10.53
CA LEU A 87 -2.85 -6.91 -11.56
C LEU A 87 -3.74 -6.12 -12.54
N ASP A 88 -5.05 -6.42 -12.57
CA ASP A 88 -6.06 -5.53 -13.15
C ASP A 88 -6.30 -4.32 -12.23
N ASP A 89 -6.14 -3.12 -12.78
CA ASP A 89 -6.27 -1.86 -12.02
C ASP A 89 -7.67 -1.64 -11.47
N SER A 90 -8.72 -2.10 -12.17
CA SER A 90 -10.09 -1.97 -11.69
C SER A 90 -10.35 -2.90 -10.51
N LYS A 91 -9.89 -4.16 -10.60
CA LYS A 91 -9.96 -5.13 -9.51
C LYS A 91 -9.13 -4.74 -8.30
N PHE A 92 -7.93 -4.20 -8.51
CA PHE A 92 -7.13 -3.69 -7.40
C PHE A 92 -7.82 -2.52 -6.68
N LYS A 93 -8.34 -1.56 -7.44
CA LYS A 93 -9.06 -0.40 -6.89
C LYS A 93 -10.32 -0.83 -6.13
N GLU A 94 -11.09 -1.77 -6.67
CA GLU A 94 -12.26 -2.39 -6.02
C GLU A 94 -11.86 -3.07 -4.71
N GLY A 95 -10.82 -3.92 -4.75
CA GLY A 95 -10.30 -4.61 -3.57
C GLY A 95 -9.85 -3.65 -2.44
N ILE A 96 -9.14 -2.57 -2.78
CA ILE A 96 -8.76 -1.55 -1.77
C ILE A 96 -9.99 -0.79 -1.25
N TYR A 97 -10.98 -0.54 -2.10
CA TYR A 97 -12.21 0.13 -1.69
C TYR A 97 -13.04 -0.71 -0.70
N GLU A 98 -13.01 -2.02 -0.83
CA GLU A 98 -13.77 -2.95 0.02
C GLU A 98 -13.00 -3.39 1.26
N THR A 99 -11.67 -3.44 1.21
CA THR A 99 -10.86 -4.02 2.28
C THR A 99 -10.97 -3.23 3.58
N GLN A 100 -11.01 -3.99 4.68
CA GLN A 100 -10.52 -3.54 5.97
C GLN A 100 -9.05 -3.98 6.10
N MET A 101 -8.21 -3.13 6.66
CA MET A 101 -6.78 -3.38 6.77
C MET A 101 -6.38 -3.44 8.25
N THR A 102 -5.75 -4.54 8.63
CA THR A 102 -5.21 -4.75 9.97
C THR A 102 -3.72 -5.06 9.89
N GLY A 103 -3.04 -4.99 11.03
CA GLY A 103 -1.59 -5.19 11.10
C GLY A 103 -0.82 -3.90 10.81
N GLU A 104 -0.13 -3.39 11.82
CA GLU A 104 0.51 -2.07 11.78
C GLU A 104 1.51 -1.94 10.62
N LYS A 105 2.34 -2.97 10.38
CA LYS A 105 3.34 -2.99 9.31
C LYS A 105 2.69 -2.88 7.92
N ARG A 106 1.57 -3.57 7.69
CA ARG A 106 0.84 -3.57 6.40
C ARG A 106 0.26 -2.18 6.15
N ILE A 107 -0.41 -1.61 7.16
CA ILE A 107 -1.02 -0.28 7.10
C ILE A 107 0.05 0.79 6.86
N LYS A 108 1.15 0.75 7.60
CA LYS A 108 2.30 1.66 7.41
C LYS A 108 2.86 1.59 6.00
N ARG A 109 3.11 0.38 5.49
CA ARG A 109 3.62 0.18 4.13
C ARG A 109 2.69 0.78 3.07
N PHE A 110 1.39 0.62 3.23
CA PHE A 110 0.39 1.23 2.35
C PHE A 110 0.44 2.76 2.43
N LEU A 111 0.29 3.31 3.64
CA LEU A 111 0.16 4.76 3.85
C LEU A 111 1.44 5.52 3.47
N PHE A 112 2.63 4.98 3.76
CA PHE A 112 3.87 5.58 3.28
C PHE A 112 3.98 5.57 1.76
N GLY A 113 3.63 4.45 1.10
CA GLY A 113 3.69 4.35 -0.36
C GLY A 113 2.82 5.40 -1.05
N VAL A 114 1.56 5.56 -0.63
CA VAL A 114 0.65 6.57 -1.20
C VAL A 114 1.05 8.00 -0.86
N ASN A 115 1.75 8.22 0.26
CA ASN A 115 2.27 9.52 0.65
C ASN A 115 3.50 9.94 -0.18
N SER A 116 4.45 9.03 -0.39
CA SER A 116 5.70 9.33 -1.12
C SER A 116 5.42 9.88 -2.52
N ASP A 117 4.41 9.35 -3.22
CA ASP A 117 4.04 9.81 -4.55
C ASP A 117 3.35 11.20 -4.55
N GLN A 118 2.88 11.71 -3.40
CA GLN A 118 2.30 13.06 -3.31
C GLN A 118 3.32 14.18 -3.10
N GLN A 119 4.47 13.88 -2.49
CA GLN A 119 5.41 14.94 -2.09
C GLN A 119 6.45 15.24 -3.16
N GLY A 120 6.55 14.46 -4.24
CA GLY A 120 7.53 14.65 -5.32
C GLY A 120 9.00 14.60 -4.86
N ASN A 121 9.25 14.44 -3.56
CA ASN A 121 10.52 14.53 -2.88
C ASN A 121 10.84 13.20 -2.22
N SER A 122 12.11 12.80 -2.34
CA SER A 122 12.73 11.60 -1.80
C SER A 122 12.87 11.63 -0.26
N GLN A 123 11.90 12.20 0.46
CA GLN A 123 11.95 12.24 1.91
C GLN A 123 11.68 10.83 2.44
N ILE A 124 12.77 10.18 2.86
CA ILE A 124 12.73 8.84 3.45
C ILE A 124 12.31 9.02 4.90
N PHE A 125 11.06 8.68 5.20
CA PHE A 125 10.58 8.62 6.58
C PHE A 125 11.06 7.33 7.24
N ASN A 126 11.56 7.43 8.46
CA ASN A 126 11.85 6.27 9.28
C ASN A 126 10.53 5.71 9.84
N ASP A 127 10.16 4.50 9.43
CA ASP A 127 8.92 3.83 9.86
C ASP A 127 8.76 3.76 11.39
N SER A 128 9.88 3.72 12.12
CA SER A 128 9.88 3.66 13.59
C SER A 128 9.44 4.96 14.27
N GLU A 129 9.44 6.09 13.56
CA GLU A 129 9.05 7.41 14.08
C GLU A 129 7.55 7.65 13.99
N PHE A 130 6.83 6.82 13.22
CA PHE A 130 5.40 6.96 12.98
C PHE A 130 4.62 5.80 13.60
N THR A 131 3.34 6.03 13.82
CA THR A 131 2.39 5.03 14.32
C THR A 131 1.09 5.15 13.53
N VAL A 132 0.34 4.04 13.46
CA VAL A 132 -0.98 4.05 12.84
C VAL A 132 -1.97 4.71 13.79
N GLU A 133 -2.59 5.79 13.30
CA GLU A 133 -3.70 6.46 13.98
C GLU A 133 -5.03 6.05 13.36
N HIS A 134 -6.03 5.84 14.22
CA HIS A 134 -7.42 5.65 13.81
C HIS A 134 -8.18 6.96 13.99
N ILE A 135 -8.70 7.52 12.90
CA ILE A 135 -9.41 8.81 12.95
C ILE A 135 -10.67 8.65 13.79
N LEU A 136 -11.60 7.79 13.37
CA LEU A 136 -12.60 7.19 14.26
C LEU A 136 -11.89 6.21 15.21
N PRO A 137 -11.96 6.40 16.54
CA PRO A 137 -11.20 5.61 17.50
C PRO A 137 -11.49 4.12 17.44
N LYS A 138 -10.45 3.31 17.63
CA LYS A 138 -10.59 1.85 17.72
C LYS A 138 -11.34 1.38 18.97
N SER A 139 -11.22 2.11 20.07
CA SER A 139 -11.90 1.78 21.33
C SER A 139 -13.32 2.34 21.32
N ASP A 140 -14.28 1.44 21.50
CA ASP A 140 -15.71 1.72 21.64
C ASP A 140 -16.07 2.75 22.70
N LYS A 141 -15.32 2.81 23.80
CA LYS A 141 -15.47 3.81 24.88
C LYS A 141 -15.44 5.26 24.40
N HIS A 142 -14.93 5.53 23.19
CA HIS A 142 -14.86 6.87 22.61
C HIS A 142 -15.92 7.15 21.55
N TRP A 143 -16.68 6.14 21.08
CA TRP A 143 -17.67 6.31 20.01
C TRP A 143 -18.82 7.25 20.38
N GLY A 144 -19.12 7.43 21.67
CA GLY A 144 -20.09 8.44 22.13
C GLY A 144 -19.74 9.88 21.74
N ASN A 145 -18.47 10.17 21.42
CA ASN A 145 -18.02 11.48 20.95
C ASN A 145 -18.18 11.69 19.43
N TRP A 146 -18.68 10.67 18.70
CA TRP A 146 -18.75 10.62 17.23
C TRP A 146 -20.21 10.50 16.79
N LYS A 147 -20.96 11.58 16.97
CA LYS A 147 -22.42 11.64 16.72
C LYS A 147 -22.78 11.38 15.27
N GLU A 148 -21.83 11.63 14.36
CA GLU A 148 -21.91 11.41 12.93
C GLU A 148 -22.06 9.93 12.54
N PHE A 149 -21.78 9.02 13.48
CA PHE A 149 -21.95 7.57 13.32
C PHE A 149 -23.21 7.04 14.02
N LYS A 150 -24.13 7.92 14.45
CA LYS A 150 -25.40 7.49 15.05
C LYS A 150 -26.22 6.72 14.02
N GLY A 151 -26.60 5.48 14.35
CA GLY A 151 -27.37 4.60 13.46
C GLY A 151 -26.50 3.71 12.56
N GLU A 152 -25.18 3.85 12.64
CA GLU A 152 -24.19 2.99 11.97
C GLU A 152 -23.51 2.10 13.01
N ASP A 153 -22.93 0.97 12.60
CA ASP A 153 -22.01 0.20 13.46
C ASP A 153 -20.57 0.70 13.23
N PRO A 154 -19.93 1.43 14.17
CA PRO A 154 -18.56 1.90 14.03
C PRO A 154 -17.55 0.80 13.68
N LYS A 155 -17.81 -0.46 14.06
CA LYS A 155 -16.93 -1.60 13.76
C LYS A 155 -16.71 -1.80 12.27
N GLU A 156 -17.70 -1.46 11.43
CA GLU A 156 -17.59 -1.56 9.97
C GLU A 156 -16.64 -0.52 9.35
N TRP A 157 -16.34 0.53 10.12
CA TRP A 157 -15.61 1.72 9.67
C TRP A 157 -14.20 1.80 10.26
N VAL A 158 -13.99 1.32 11.48
CA VAL A 158 -12.74 1.48 12.24
C VAL A 158 -11.51 1.01 11.47
N ASN A 159 -11.57 -0.17 10.84
CA ASN A 159 -10.42 -0.78 10.14
C ASN A 159 -10.36 -0.46 8.64
N ARG A 160 -11.26 0.38 8.10
CA ARG A 160 -11.18 0.80 6.69
C ARG A 160 -9.94 1.66 6.48
N ILE A 161 -9.16 1.45 5.42
CA ILE A 161 -7.94 2.24 5.17
C ILE A 161 -8.24 3.74 5.05
N GLY A 162 -9.46 4.09 4.60
CA GLY A 162 -9.98 5.45 4.63
C GLY A 162 -10.00 6.08 6.03
N ASN A 163 -10.15 5.29 7.10
CA ASN A 163 -10.14 5.73 8.50
C ASN A 163 -8.74 5.74 9.15
N LEU A 164 -7.72 5.27 8.44
CA LEU A 164 -6.37 5.10 8.99
C LEU A 164 -5.42 6.17 8.44
N THR A 165 -4.55 6.67 9.30
CA THR A 165 -3.48 7.60 8.92
C THR A 165 -2.20 7.32 9.71
N LEU A 166 -1.13 8.06 9.41
CA LEU A 166 0.13 8.00 10.13
C LEU A 166 0.38 9.30 10.90
N LEU A 167 0.82 9.17 12.15
CA LEU A 167 1.25 10.28 12.99
C LEU A 167 2.60 10.00 13.63
N GLY A 168 3.39 11.07 13.77
CA GLY A 168 4.67 11.02 14.47
C GLY A 168 4.47 10.62 15.92
N ARG A 169 5.38 9.84 16.48
CA ARG A 169 5.30 9.38 17.88
C ARG A 169 5.28 10.51 18.89
N THR A 170 5.96 11.62 18.59
CA THR A 170 5.95 12.83 19.41
C THR A 170 4.57 13.48 19.47
N ASP A 171 3.80 13.33 18.39
CA ASP A 171 2.49 13.92 18.22
C ASP A 171 1.41 12.95 18.74
N ASN A 172 1.64 11.64 18.66
CA ASN A 172 0.77 10.58 19.16
C ASN A 172 0.88 10.37 20.68
N LYS A 173 0.77 11.45 21.46
CA LYS A 173 0.72 11.37 22.93
C LYS A 173 -0.71 11.09 23.39
N PRO A 174 -0.94 10.08 24.26
CA PRO A 174 -2.27 9.77 24.75
C PRO A 174 -2.84 10.95 25.55
N GLY A 175 -4.00 11.45 25.11
CA GLY A 175 -4.66 12.60 25.73
C GLY A 175 -6.03 12.89 25.12
N ILE A 176 -6.72 13.89 25.69
CA ILE A 176 -8.09 14.30 25.29
C ILE A 176 -8.18 14.71 23.81
N LYS A 177 -7.08 15.13 23.19
CA LYS A 177 -7.04 15.49 21.75
C LYS A 177 -7.08 14.27 20.82
N PHE A 178 -6.50 13.12 21.21
CA PHE A 178 -6.43 11.90 20.38
C PHE A 178 -7.63 10.96 20.52
N ASN A 179 -8.33 11.02 21.65
CA ASN A 179 -9.57 10.27 21.86
C ASN A 179 -10.83 11.16 21.75
N GLY A 180 -10.63 12.39 21.31
CA GLY A 180 -11.68 13.39 21.14
C GLY A 180 -12.47 13.21 19.84
N SER A 181 -13.32 14.21 19.56
CA SER A 181 -13.99 14.36 18.27
C SER A 181 -12.98 14.63 17.15
N PHE A 182 -13.41 14.47 15.90
CA PHE A 182 -12.61 14.80 14.73
C PHE A 182 -12.01 16.21 14.77
N GLU A 183 -12.80 17.19 15.22
CA GLU A 183 -12.37 18.60 15.27
C GLU A 183 -11.11 18.80 16.13
N LYS A 184 -11.01 18.09 17.27
CA LYS A 184 -9.81 18.16 18.13
C LYS A 184 -8.58 17.54 17.47
N LYS A 185 -8.78 16.57 16.56
CA LYS A 185 -7.69 15.89 15.86
C LYS A 185 -7.17 16.69 14.67
N LYS A 186 -8.02 17.50 14.02
CA LYS A 186 -7.66 18.31 12.84
C LYS A 186 -6.46 19.23 13.08
N GLU A 187 -6.39 19.86 14.27
CA GLU A 187 -5.25 20.69 14.66
C GLU A 187 -3.91 19.93 14.54
N ILE A 188 -3.88 18.68 15.00
CA ILE A 188 -2.67 17.84 14.97
C ILE A 188 -2.38 17.38 13.53
N TYR A 189 -3.44 17.09 12.77
CA TYR A 189 -3.31 16.64 11.39
C TYR A 189 -2.70 17.71 10.48
N ALA A 190 -3.04 18.98 10.70
CA ALA A 190 -2.55 20.12 9.93
C ALA A 190 -1.01 20.25 10.00
N GLU A 191 -0.42 19.95 11.16
CA GLU A 191 1.03 20.06 11.42
C GLU A 191 1.83 18.82 10.99
N SER A 192 1.17 17.78 10.48
CA SER A 192 1.85 16.54 10.12
C SER A 192 2.85 16.73 8.99
N ALA A 193 4.02 16.08 9.08
CA ALA A 193 4.97 16.01 7.97
C ALA A 193 4.42 15.24 6.74
N LEU A 194 3.40 14.40 6.93
CA LEU A 194 2.83 13.56 5.88
C LEU A 194 1.65 14.26 5.19
N ALA A 195 1.71 14.33 3.85
CA ALA A 195 0.70 15.00 3.03
C ALA A 195 -0.68 14.33 3.15
N ILE A 196 -0.71 13.00 3.23
CA ILE A 196 -1.94 12.21 3.41
C ILE A 196 -2.63 12.48 4.75
N THR A 197 -1.87 12.90 5.76
CA THR A 197 -2.38 13.25 7.09
C THR A 197 -2.83 14.71 7.09
N ARG A 198 -2.03 15.64 6.54
CA ARG A 198 -2.44 17.06 6.40
C ARG A 198 -3.74 17.23 5.63
N GLN A 199 -3.99 16.40 4.62
CA GLN A 199 -5.24 16.42 3.86
C GLN A 199 -6.48 16.20 4.75
N LEU A 200 -6.36 15.48 5.87
CA LEU A 200 -7.46 15.26 6.81
C LEU A 200 -7.94 16.56 7.46
N ALA A 201 -7.05 17.51 7.72
CA ALA A 201 -7.40 18.79 8.31
C ALA A 201 -8.35 19.63 7.43
N LYS A 202 -8.46 19.29 6.13
CA LYS A 202 -9.33 19.97 5.17
C LYS A 202 -10.76 19.44 5.13
N HIS A 203 -11.07 18.37 5.86
CA HIS A 203 -12.42 17.86 5.96
C HIS A 203 -13.20 18.66 7.02
N ASP A 204 -14.45 18.98 6.72
CA ASP A 204 -15.35 19.67 7.65
C ASP A 204 -15.77 18.72 8.78
N ASP A 205 -16.11 17.49 8.41
CA ASP A 205 -16.57 16.43 9.31
C ASP A 205 -15.92 15.08 9.00
N TRP A 206 -16.16 14.11 9.88
CA TRP A 206 -15.72 12.75 9.69
C TRP A 206 -16.86 11.79 9.91
N THR A 207 -17.41 11.33 8.80
CA THR A 207 -18.60 10.48 8.72
C THR A 207 -18.26 9.19 7.96
N PRO A 208 -19.17 8.19 7.94
CA PRO A 208 -19.06 7.06 7.02
C PRO A 208 -18.79 7.47 5.56
N GLU A 209 -19.43 8.54 5.09
CA GLU A 209 -19.23 9.05 3.72
C GLU A 209 -17.85 9.68 3.54
N SER A 210 -17.32 10.40 4.54
CA SER A 210 -15.94 10.91 4.52
C SER A 210 -14.92 9.76 4.45
N ILE A 211 -15.16 8.66 5.19
CA ILE A 211 -14.32 7.45 5.11
C ILE A 211 -14.41 6.82 3.72
N LYS A 212 -15.61 6.65 3.15
CA LYS A 212 -15.78 6.10 1.78
C LYS A 212 -15.06 6.95 0.74
N LYS A 213 -15.23 8.28 0.78
CA LYS A 213 -14.57 9.23 -0.12
C LYS A 213 -13.05 9.12 -0.03
N ARG A 214 -12.49 9.15 1.19
CA ARG A 214 -11.04 8.99 1.37
C ARG A 214 -10.56 7.61 0.94
N GLN A 215 -11.32 6.55 1.19
CA GLN A 215 -10.98 5.20 0.76
C GLN A 215 -10.93 5.09 -0.78
N ARG A 216 -11.89 5.66 -1.51
CA ARG A 216 -11.85 5.76 -2.99
C ARG A 216 -10.63 6.52 -3.48
N TYR A 217 -10.33 7.64 -2.82
CA TYR A 217 -9.13 8.42 -3.13
C TYR A 217 -7.86 7.58 -2.95
N LEU A 218 -7.69 6.93 -1.80
CA LEU A 218 -6.54 6.06 -1.53
C LEU A 218 -6.45 4.87 -2.51
N ALA A 219 -7.58 4.30 -2.92
CA ALA A 219 -7.61 3.24 -3.92
C ALA A 219 -7.09 3.72 -5.30
N LYS A 220 -7.51 4.91 -5.75
CA LYS A 220 -6.98 5.52 -6.97
C LYS A 220 -5.46 5.76 -6.86
N ARG A 221 -5.02 6.30 -5.73
CA ARG A 221 -3.61 6.55 -5.46
C ARG A 221 -2.79 5.26 -5.43
N ALA A 222 -3.33 4.18 -4.89
CA ALA A 222 -2.68 2.88 -4.84
C ALA A 222 -2.36 2.35 -6.25
N VAL A 223 -3.29 2.46 -7.20
CA VAL A 223 -3.07 2.09 -8.60
C VAL A 223 -1.91 2.89 -9.21
N GLU A 224 -1.88 4.19 -8.94
CA GLU A 224 -0.85 5.10 -9.46
C GLU A 224 0.54 4.83 -8.87
N VAL A 225 0.63 4.42 -7.61
CA VAL A 225 1.90 4.12 -6.90
C VAL A 225 2.44 2.75 -7.27
N TRP A 226 1.58 1.74 -7.28
CA TRP A 226 1.97 0.34 -7.54
C TRP A 226 1.51 -0.08 -8.93
N ARG A 227 1.94 0.65 -9.96
CA ARG A 227 1.58 0.35 -11.36
C ARG A 227 2.17 -1.00 -11.77
N PHE A 228 1.34 -1.81 -12.41
CA PHE A 228 1.80 -2.98 -13.13
C PHE A 228 1.94 -2.62 -14.61
N ASP A 229 3.17 -2.60 -15.10
CA ASP A 229 3.48 -2.39 -16.51
C ASP A 229 3.44 -3.76 -17.19
N GLN A 230 2.47 -3.98 -18.08
CA GLN A 230 2.37 -5.25 -18.83
C GLN A 230 3.57 -5.44 -19.77
#